data_AF-A0A7H8QL34-F1
#
_entry.id   AF-A0A7H8QL34-F1
#
_cell.length_a   1.000
_cell.length_b   1.000
_cell.length_c   1.000
_cell.angle_alpha   90.00
_cell.angle_beta   90.00
_cell.angle_gamma   90.00
#
_symmetry.space_group_name_H-M   'P 1'
#
loop_
_entity.id
_entity.type
_entity.pdbx_description
1 polymer ?
#
loop_
_entity_poly.entity_id
_entity_poly.type
_entity_poly.pdbx_seq_one_letter_code
_entity_poly.pdbx_strand_id
1 'polypeptide(L)'
;MLFTKIALSLASLAARVAAAQDEFHLKTVSSSASKNNLYVEAYHTGAGMADAVLTTSTSAAGKFYLNETYLQMDIGQEITYGFEVGGATNYAGWEFVEVNGGQGVSGFVVEDNHVVWNETQFTGWLACDWWHGAPQLFWTVAYENFTRPSSCSPVHLTQEFISS
;
A
#
# COMPACT_ATOMS: atom_id res chain seq x y z
N MET A 1 -0.03 19.16 66.83
CA MET A 1 -1.37 18.73 66.34
C MET A 1 -1.70 19.56 65.10
N LEU A 2 -2.36 19.13 64.03
CA LEU A 2 -2.77 17.78 63.53
C LEU A 2 -3.53 18.02 62.18
N PHE A 3 -3.33 17.40 61.01
CA PHE A 3 -2.37 16.42 60.47
C PHE A 3 -1.66 17.01 59.20
N THR A 4 -0.56 16.40 58.75
CA THR A 4 -0.11 16.52 57.34
C THR A 4 -0.93 15.56 56.45
N LYS A 5 -1.51 16.06 55.34
CA LYS A 5 -2.22 15.19 54.37
C LYS A 5 -1.29 14.77 53.23
N ILE A 6 -0.94 13.48 53.20
CA ILE A 6 -0.29 12.86 52.03
C ILE A 6 -1.42 12.39 51.10
N ALA A 7 -1.46 12.93 49.88
CA ALA A 7 -2.36 12.46 48.82
C ALA A 7 -1.59 11.50 47.90
N LEU A 8 -1.94 10.21 47.94
CA LEU A 8 -1.31 9.18 47.12
C LEU A 8 -2.16 8.95 45.86
N SER A 9 -1.83 9.64 44.76
CA SER A 9 -2.53 9.49 43.49
C SER A 9 -2.12 8.18 42.80
N LEU A 10 -3.05 7.22 42.75
CA LEU A 10 -2.91 6.00 41.96
C LEU A 10 -2.87 6.34 40.47
N ALA A 11 -1.71 6.18 39.84
CA ALA A 11 -1.57 6.24 38.39
C ALA A 11 -2.14 4.96 37.78
N SER A 12 -3.34 5.03 37.18
CA SER A 12 -3.95 3.91 36.46
C SER A 12 -3.21 3.67 35.15
N LEU A 13 -2.25 2.75 35.15
CA LEU A 13 -1.52 2.33 33.95
C LEU A 13 -2.44 1.51 33.03
N ALA A 14 -3.26 2.20 32.24
CA ALA A 14 -4.10 1.61 31.20
C ALA A 14 -3.22 1.12 30.05
N ALA A 15 -2.70 -0.10 30.18
CA ALA A 15 -2.04 -0.81 29.10
C ALA A 15 -3.03 -1.00 27.94
N ARG A 16 -2.92 -0.16 26.92
CA ARG A 16 -3.61 -0.38 25.64
C ARG A 16 -2.98 -1.61 25.00
N VAL A 17 -3.70 -2.73 25.03
CA VAL A 17 -3.45 -3.80 24.08
C VAL A 17 -3.78 -3.21 22.71
N ALA A 18 -2.75 -2.92 21.92
CA ALA A 18 -2.94 -2.71 20.50
C ALA A 18 -3.49 -4.02 19.94
N ALA A 19 -4.64 -3.96 19.26
CA ALA A 19 -5.05 -5.08 18.44
C ALA A 19 -3.98 -5.30 17.35
N ALA A 20 -3.70 -6.55 17.02
CA ALA A 20 -2.97 -6.82 15.78
C ALA A 20 -3.78 -6.21 14.62
N GLN A 21 -3.12 -5.52 13.69
CA GLN A 21 -3.78 -5.07 12.47
C GLN A 21 -3.91 -6.28 11.54
N ASP A 22 -5.06 -6.41 10.88
CA ASP A 22 -5.32 -7.51 9.95
C ASP A 22 -4.41 -7.37 8.72
N GLU A 23 -3.34 -8.17 8.66
CA GLU A 23 -2.40 -8.21 7.54
C GLU A 23 -3.04 -8.89 6.31
N PHE A 24 -2.78 -8.35 5.12
CA PHE A 24 -3.24 -8.89 3.84
C PHE A 24 -2.18 -8.70 2.76
N HIS A 25 -2.14 -9.61 1.79
CA HIS A 25 -1.44 -9.33 0.54
C HIS A 25 -2.33 -8.48 -0.37
N LEU A 26 -1.74 -7.49 -1.05
CA LEU A 26 -2.40 -6.79 -2.17
C LEU A 26 -2.31 -7.67 -3.41
N LYS A 27 -3.46 -8.09 -3.95
CA LYS A 27 -3.56 -9.04 -5.07
C LYS A 27 -4.26 -8.44 -6.28
N THR A 28 -3.78 -8.69 -7.49
CA THR A 28 -4.37 -8.15 -8.72
C THR A 28 -5.55 -9.00 -9.20
N VAL A 29 -6.65 -8.33 -9.53
CA VAL A 29 -7.76 -8.90 -10.31
C VAL A 29 -7.82 -8.18 -11.65
N SER A 30 -7.79 -8.93 -12.76
CA SER A 30 -7.77 -8.39 -14.12
C SER A 30 -8.39 -9.35 -15.13
N SER A 31 -8.94 -8.82 -16.22
CA SER A 31 -9.30 -9.60 -17.41
C SER A 31 -8.08 -10.08 -18.20
N SER A 32 -6.89 -9.51 -17.94
CA SER A 32 -5.63 -9.92 -18.54
C SER A 32 -4.98 -11.04 -17.72
N ALA A 33 -4.93 -12.24 -18.30
CA ALA A 33 -4.41 -13.43 -17.62
C ALA A 33 -2.94 -13.32 -17.18
N SER A 34 -2.12 -12.46 -17.83
CA SER A 34 -0.72 -12.20 -17.45
C SER A 34 -0.55 -11.10 -16.40
N LYS A 35 -1.65 -10.50 -15.92
CA LYS A 35 -1.69 -9.42 -14.90
C LYS A 35 -2.71 -9.69 -13.79
N ASN A 36 -3.27 -10.91 -13.73
CA ASN A 36 -4.26 -11.36 -12.75
C ASN A 36 -3.65 -12.39 -11.80
N ASN A 37 -4.07 -12.41 -10.53
CA ASN A 37 -3.48 -13.23 -9.46
C ASN A 37 -1.97 -12.97 -9.24
N LEU A 38 -1.51 -11.74 -9.47
CA LEU A 38 -0.19 -11.28 -9.04
C LEU A 38 -0.33 -10.57 -7.69
N TYR A 39 0.76 -10.45 -6.95
CA TYR A 39 0.82 -9.82 -5.64
C TYR A 39 1.80 -8.66 -5.63
N VAL A 40 1.55 -7.60 -4.87
CA VAL A 40 2.48 -6.48 -4.76
C VAL A 40 3.69 -6.88 -3.91
N GLU A 41 4.89 -6.68 -4.45
CA GLU A 41 6.21 -6.89 -3.83
C GLU A 41 6.99 -5.58 -3.89
N ALA A 42 7.75 -5.25 -2.84
CA ALA A 42 8.54 -4.02 -2.78
C ALA A 42 9.95 -4.26 -3.30
N TYR A 43 10.18 -3.97 -4.59
CA TYR A 43 11.48 -4.16 -5.23
C TYR A 43 12.45 -3.04 -4.86
N HIS A 44 13.35 -3.30 -3.92
CA HIS A 44 14.32 -2.33 -3.41
C HIS A 44 15.16 -1.68 -4.53
N THR A 45 14.92 -0.40 -4.78
CA THR A 45 15.67 0.43 -5.74
C THR A 45 16.76 1.26 -5.08
N GLY A 46 16.65 1.54 -3.77
CA GLY A 46 17.66 2.27 -3.02
C GLY A 46 17.38 2.32 -1.51
N ALA A 47 18.23 3.04 -0.78
CA ALA A 47 18.13 3.13 0.68
C ALA A 47 16.80 3.77 1.13
N GLY A 48 15.86 2.93 1.58
CA GLY A 48 14.50 3.35 1.95
C GLY A 48 13.56 3.55 0.75
N MET A 49 13.90 3.06 -0.45
CA MET A 49 13.09 3.21 -1.66
C MET A 49 12.85 1.88 -2.34
N ALA A 50 11.62 1.63 -2.80
CA ALA A 50 11.28 0.44 -3.55
C ALA A 50 10.13 0.66 -4.54
N ASP A 51 10.22 0.03 -5.71
CA ASP A 51 9.16 0.05 -6.71
C ASP A 51 8.10 -1.02 -6.38
N ALA A 52 6.81 -0.71 -6.57
CA ALA A 52 5.73 -1.68 -6.40
C ALA A 52 5.67 -2.65 -7.59
N VAL A 53 6.44 -3.74 -7.55
CA VAL A 53 6.41 -4.80 -8.58
C VAL A 53 5.33 -5.84 -8.29
N LEU A 54 5.01 -6.67 -9.27
CA LEU A 54 3.93 -7.65 -9.22
C LEU A 54 4.46 -9.06 -9.42
N THR A 55 4.41 -9.86 -8.35
CA THR A 55 5.02 -11.19 -8.24
C THR A 55 3.97 -12.30 -8.24
N THR A 56 4.34 -13.53 -8.62
CA THR A 56 3.50 -14.72 -8.41
C THR A 56 3.74 -15.38 -7.06
N SER A 57 4.73 -14.91 -6.29
CA SER A 57 5.15 -15.53 -5.03
C SER A 57 4.56 -14.84 -3.80
N THR A 58 3.66 -15.51 -3.09
CA THR A 58 3.14 -15.04 -1.79
C THR A 58 4.22 -14.96 -0.71
N SER A 59 5.38 -15.62 -0.87
CA SER A 59 6.50 -15.50 0.07
C SER A 59 7.42 -14.31 -0.22
N ALA A 60 7.19 -13.56 -1.29
CA ALA A 60 7.88 -12.31 -1.63
C ALA A 60 6.91 -11.11 -1.68
N ALA A 61 5.61 -11.39 -1.82
CA ALA A 61 4.53 -10.42 -1.64
C ALA A 61 4.66 -9.67 -0.30
N GLY A 62 4.50 -8.36 -0.35
CA GLY A 62 4.41 -7.51 0.83
C GLY A 62 3.23 -7.90 1.70
N LYS A 63 3.40 -7.71 3.01
CA LYS A 63 2.33 -7.79 3.98
C LYS A 63 1.76 -6.40 4.23
N PHE A 64 0.60 -6.10 3.69
CA PHE A 64 -0.01 -4.79 3.81
C PHE A 64 -1.04 -4.75 4.93
N TYR A 65 -1.20 -3.56 5.52
CA TYR A 65 -2.24 -3.26 6.50
C TYR A 65 -2.71 -1.81 6.31
N LEU A 66 -3.91 -1.49 6.80
CA LEU A 66 -4.40 -0.11 6.81
C LEU A 66 -4.26 0.51 8.20
N ASN A 67 -3.67 1.70 8.22
CA ASN A 67 -3.51 2.56 9.39
C ASN A 67 -4.27 3.86 9.13
N GLU A 68 -5.50 3.96 9.62
CA GLU A 68 -6.48 4.99 9.25
C GLU A 68 -6.76 5.02 7.73
N THR A 69 -6.07 5.86 6.97
CA THR A 69 -6.14 5.93 5.48
C THR A 69 -4.76 5.81 4.82
N TYR A 70 -3.74 5.41 5.58
CA TYR A 70 -2.41 5.08 5.08
C TYR A 70 -2.32 3.58 4.84
N LEU A 71 -2.00 3.20 3.61
CA LEU A 71 -1.69 1.82 3.26
C LEU A 71 -0.21 1.60 3.55
N GLN A 72 0.09 0.70 4.50
CA GLN A 72 1.44 0.45 4.98
C GLN A 72 1.82 -1.01 4.83
N MET A 73 3.11 -1.30 4.88
CA MET A 73 3.68 -2.64 4.73
C MET A 73 4.54 -3.01 5.94
N ASP A 74 4.31 -4.18 6.53
CA ASP A 74 5.22 -4.79 7.49
C ASP A 74 6.46 -5.33 6.76
N ILE A 75 7.63 -4.97 7.29
CA ILE A 75 8.95 -5.44 6.84
C ILE A 75 9.76 -6.11 7.98
N GLY A 76 9.13 -6.38 9.12
CA GLY A 76 9.76 -6.94 10.32
C GLY A 76 10.74 -5.99 11.02
N GLN A 77 10.57 -4.67 10.88
CA GLN A 77 11.46 -3.64 11.43
C GLN A 77 10.69 -2.49 12.07
N GLU A 78 11.38 -1.66 12.86
CA GLU A 78 10.82 -0.47 13.52
C GLU A 78 10.43 0.65 12.52
N ILE A 79 11.07 0.66 11.34
CA ILE A 79 10.70 1.55 10.24
C ILE A 79 9.59 0.88 9.43
N THR A 80 8.40 1.48 9.45
CA THR A 80 7.31 1.09 8.55
C THR A 80 7.60 1.55 7.13
N TYR A 81 7.13 0.79 6.14
CA TYR A 81 7.13 1.22 4.74
C TYR A 81 5.70 1.58 4.35
N GLY A 82 5.52 2.59 3.51
CA GLY A 82 4.24 3.14 3.12
C GLY A 82 4.03 3.10 1.62
N PHE A 83 2.78 2.91 1.19
CA PHE A 83 2.40 3.00 -0.21
C PHE A 83 2.46 4.47 -0.65
N GLU A 84 3.23 4.73 -1.69
CA GLU A 84 3.38 6.07 -2.27
C GLU A 84 2.91 6.06 -3.72
N VAL A 85 2.01 6.99 -4.01
CA VAL A 85 1.51 7.30 -5.34
C VAL A 85 1.98 8.71 -5.66
N GLY A 86 2.87 8.84 -6.64
CA GLY A 86 3.49 10.11 -6.99
C GLY A 86 2.47 11.16 -7.43
N GLY A 87 2.82 12.45 -7.34
CA GLY A 87 1.98 13.51 -7.91
C GLY A 87 1.99 13.46 -9.44
N ALA A 88 0.84 13.73 -10.08
CA ALA A 88 0.74 13.74 -11.54
C ALA A 88 1.74 14.72 -12.20
N THR A 89 2.67 14.19 -12.98
CA THR A 89 3.72 14.96 -13.66
C THR A 89 3.24 15.60 -14.96
N ASN A 90 2.11 15.11 -15.50
CA ASN A 90 1.57 15.43 -16.83
C ASN A 90 2.50 14.97 -17.98
N TYR A 91 3.39 14.00 -17.72
CA TYR A 91 4.24 13.37 -18.75
C TYR A 91 3.55 12.16 -19.41
N ALA A 92 2.69 11.46 -18.66
CA ALA A 92 1.88 10.33 -19.13
C ALA A 92 0.53 10.30 -18.42
N GLY A 93 -0.45 9.57 -18.96
CA GLY A 93 -1.74 9.30 -18.31
C GLY A 93 -1.71 8.22 -17.23
N TRP A 94 -0.51 7.83 -16.80
CA TRP A 94 -0.27 6.95 -15.67
C TRP A 94 1.04 7.32 -14.99
N GLU A 95 1.15 7.01 -13.70
CA GLU A 95 2.27 7.38 -12.85
C GLU A 95 2.72 6.21 -11.97
N PHE A 96 3.94 6.31 -11.44
CA PHE A 96 4.58 5.29 -10.61
C PHE A 96 3.85 5.04 -9.27
N VAL A 97 3.93 3.79 -8.81
CA VAL A 97 3.61 3.38 -7.44
C VAL A 97 4.88 2.84 -6.80
N GLU A 98 5.18 3.35 -5.60
CA GLU A 98 6.36 3.03 -4.81
C GLU A 98 5.93 2.54 -3.42
N VAL A 99 6.84 1.87 -2.71
CA VAL A 99 6.65 1.38 -1.35
C VAL A 99 7.87 1.79 -0.53
N ASN A 100 7.88 3.04 -0.06
CA ASN A 100 9.06 3.70 0.48
C ASN A 100 9.08 3.70 2.02
N GLY A 101 10.26 3.90 2.61
CA GLY A 101 10.45 3.94 4.06
C GLY A 101 9.82 5.18 4.69
N GLY A 102 8.69 5.00 5.38
CA GLY A 102 7.88 6.08 5.92
C GLY A 102 6.42 5.68 6.11
N GLN A 103 5.56 6.67 6.33
CA GLN A 103 4.12 6.44 6.47
C GLN A 103 3.41 6.21 5.13
N GLY A 104 4.02 6.64 4.03
CA GLY A 104 3.37 6.75 2.72
C GLY A 104 2.38 7.90 2.68
N VAL A 105 1.47 7.88 1.70
CA VAL A 105 0.42 8.91 1.56
C VAL A 105 -0.91 8.45 2.15
N SER A 106 -1.76 9.41 2.50
CA SER A 106 -3.13 9.19 2.96
C SER A 106 -4.12 9.04 1.80
N GLY A 107 -5.36 8.70 2.14
CA GLY A 107 -6.48 8.60 1.18
C GLY A 107 -6.77 7.19 0.67
N PHE A 108 -6.07 6.16 1.14
CA PHE A 108 -6.43 4.78 0.83
C PHE A 108 -7.70 4.35 1.59
N VAL A 109 -8.62 3.71 0.86
CA VAL A 109 -9.87 3.14 1.39
C VAL A 109 -10.13 1.75 0.81
N VAL A 110 -11.04 1.00 1.43
CA VAL A 110 -11.52 -0.29 0.93
C VAL A 110 -12.97 -0.17 0.51
N GLU A 111 -13.25 -0.51 -0.73
CA GLU A 111 -14.59 -0.56 -1.33
C GLU A 111 -14.81 -1.95 -1.93
N ASP A 112 -15.77 -2.73 -1.39
CA ASP A 112 -16.06 -4.11 -1.80
C ASP A 112 -14.81 -5.03 -1.93
N ASN A 113 -13.94 -4.98 -0.90
CA ASN A 113 -12.64 -5.66 -0.81
C ASN A 113 -11.56 -5.17 -1.79
N HIS A 114 -11.83 -4.12 -2.58
CA HIS A 114 -10.83 -3.44 -3.41
C HIS A 114 -10.18 -2.28 -2.65
N VAL A 115 -8.86 -2.22 -2.67
CA VAL A 115 -8.07 -1.08 -2.19
C VAL A 115 -8.00 -0.03 -3.31
N VAL A 116 -8.46 1.18 -3.02
CA VAL A 116 -8.44 2.32 -3.96
C VAL A 116 -7.89 3.57 -3.28
N TRP A 117 -7.32 4.49 -4.08
CA TRP A 117 -6.90 5.80 -3.60
C TRP A 117 -8.01 6.81 -3.87
N ASN A 118 -8.63 7.32 -2.80
CA ASN A 118 -9.78 8.23 -2.85
C ASN A 118 -9.34 9.68 -3.13
N GLU A 119 -8.74 9.89 -4.30
CA GLU A 119 -8.28 11.20 -4.77
C GLU A 119 -8.84 11.54 -6.15
N THR A 120 -9.15 12.82 -6.36
CA THR A 120 -9.92 13.27 -7.55
C THR A 120 -9.21 13.09 -8.89
N GLN A 121 -7.90 12.88 -8.86
CA GLN A 121 -7.05 12.58 -10.01
C GLN A 121 -6.96 11.08 -10.33
N PHE A 122 -7.28 10.19 -9.37
CA PHE A 122 -7.15 8.74 -9.52
C PHE A 122 -8.30 8.14 -10.34
N THR A 123 -7.98 7.28 -11.30
CA THR A 123 -9.00 6.58 -12.12
C THR A 123 -8.87 5.05 -12.12
N GLY A 124 -7.89 4.49 -11.40
CA GLY A 124 -7.69 3.06 -11.28
C GLY A 124 -6.21 2.65 -11.24
N TRP A 125 -6.00 1.36 -11.03
CA TRP A 125 -4.69 0.73 -11.04
C TRP A 125 -4.37 0.12 -12.41
N LEU A 126 -3.09 0.11 -12.75
CA LEU A 126 -2.57 -0.34 -14.03
C LEU A 126 -1.33 -1.21 -13.79
N ALA A 127 -1.28 -2.36 -14.45
CA ALA A 127 -0.14 -3.28 -14.36
C ALA A 127 0.52 -3.42 -15.74
N CYS A 128 1.79 -3.03 -15.85
CA CYS A 128 2.56 -3.02 -17.10
C CYS A 128 3.84 -3.86 -16.96
N ASP A 129 4.23 -4.61 -18.00
CA ASP A 129 5.61 -5.14 -18.07
C ASP A 129 6.60 -3.97 -18.20
N TRP A 130 7.56 -3.88 -17.28
CA TRP A 130 8.44 -2.71 -17.13
C TRP A 130 9.91 -3.09 -16.84
N TRP A 131 10.71 -2.12 -16.42
CA TRP A 131 12.18 -2.17 -16.38
C TRP A 131 12.77 -3.33 -15.56
N HIS A 132 12.16 -3.71 -14.44
CA HIS A 132 12.71 -4.73 -13.52
C HIS A 132 12.52 -6.18 -13.99
N GLY A 133 11.98 -6.41 -15.20
CA GLY A 133 11.76 -7.74 -15.75
C GLY A 133 10.54 -8.49 -15.18
N ALA A 134 9.83 -7.87 -14.24
CA ALA A 134 8.50 -8.25 -13.77
C ALA A 134 7.47 -7.18 -14.21
N PRO A 135 6.16 -7.48 -14.15
CA PRO A 135 5.15 -6.44 -14.22
C PRO A 135 5.27 -5.51 -13.01
N GLN A 136 5.01 -4.22 -13.22
CA GLN A 136 5.04 -3.18 -12.19
C GLN A 136 3.68 -2.50 -12.10
N LEU A 137 3.37 -2.00 -10.90
CA LEU A 137 2.12 -1.32 -10.57
C LEU A 137 2.24 0.19 -10.81
N PHE A 138 1.19 0.74 -11.40
CA PHE A 138 1.03 2.14 -11.78
C PHE A 138 -0.41 2.58 -11.44
N TRP A 139 -0.66 3.88 -11.35
CA TRP A 139 -2.01 4.45 -11.20
C TRP A 139 -2.35 5.36 -12.39
N THR A 140 -3.61 5.45 -12.81
CA THR A 140 -4.02 6.23 -13.99
C THR A 140 -4.60 7.60 -13.64
N VAL A 141 -4.21 8.62 -14.42
CA VAL A 141 -4.51 10.04 -14.17
C VAL A 141 -5.76 10.50 -14.93
N ALA A 142 -6.71 11.13 -14.24
CA ALA A 142 -8.04 11.50 -14.76
C ALA A 142 -8.05 12.46 -15.96
N TYR A 143 -7.02 13.28 -16.11
CA TYR A 143 -7.02 14.42 -17.04
C TYR A 143 -6.24 14.16 -18.34
N GLU A 144 -5.58 13.00 -18.47
CA GLU A 144 -4.63 12.70 -19.53
C GLU A 144 -5.11 11.57 -20.46
N ASN A 145 -5.34 11.90 -21.74
CA ASN A 145 -5.77 10.93 -22.75
C ASN A 145 -4.56 10.17 -23.32
N PHE A 146 -4.21 9.02 -22.72
CA PHE A 146 -3.09 8.19 -23.17
C PHE A 146 -3.51 6.96 -23.97
N THR A 147 -2.74 6.62 -25.02
CA THR A 147 -2.79 5.30 -25.65
C THR A 147 -2.08 4.31 -24.73
N ARG A 148 -2.84 3.46 -24.04
CA ARG A 148 -2.28 2.43 -23.14
C ARG A 148 -1.31 1.49 -23.89
N PRO A 149 -0.07 1.30 -23.42
CA PRO A 149 0.87 0.34 -24.02
C PRO A 149 0.32 -1.09 -24.03
N SER A 150 0.74 -1.91 -24.99
CA SER A 150 0.21 -3.29 -25.16
C SER A 150 0.59 -4.26 -24.02
N SER A 151 1.65 -3.96 -23.26
CA SER A 151 2.01 -4.68 -22.02
C SER A 151 1.16 -4.28 -20.81
N CYS A 152 0.42 -3.17 -20.89
CA CYS A 152 -0.34 -2.61 -19.77
C CYS A 152 -1.79 -3.08 -19.76
N SER A 153 -2.27 -3.54 -18.60
CA SER A 153 -3.67 -3.92 -18.36
C SER A 153 -4.21 -3.23 -17.10
N PRO A 154 -5.46 -2.74 -17.09
CA PRO A 154 -6.11 -2.30 -15.85
C PRO A 154 -6.23 -3.46 -14.86
N VAL A 155 -6.10 -3.16 -13.57
CA VAL A 155 -6.29 -4.11 -12.48
C VAL A 155 -7.13 -3.49 -11.36
N HIS A 156 -7.77 -4.33 -10.57
CA HIS A 156 -8.16 -3.97 -9.21
C HIS A 156 -7.15 -4.59 -8.23
N LEU A 157 -6.91 -3.94 -7.08
CA LEU A 157 -6.13 -4.52 -5.99
C LEU A 157 -7.11 -5.02 -4.93
N THR A 158 -7.25 -6.34 -4.78
CA THR A 158 -8.01 -6.95 -3.68
C THR A 158 -7.14 -7.21 -2.47
N GLN A 159 -7.74 -7.16 -1.29
CA GLN A 159 -7.13 -7.71 -0.08
C GLN A 159 -7.24 -9.24 -0.10
N GLU A 160 -6.12 -9.95 0.11
CA GLU A 160 -6.10 -11.37 0.45
C GLU A 160 -5.49 -11.54 1.84
N PHE A 161 -6.36 -11.63 2.86
CA PHE A 161 -5.97 -11.65 4.27
C PHE A 161 -5.08 -12.85 4.63
N ILE A 162 -4.02 -12.56 5.40
CA ILE A 162 -3.08 -13.56 5.91
C ILE A 162 -3.72 -14.21 7.14
N SER A 163 -3.95 -15.52 7.09
CA SER A 163 -4.54 -16.27 8.20
C SER A 163 -3.60 -16.32 9.41
N SER A 164 -4.11 -15.92 10.58
CA SER A 164 -3.45 -16.00 11.88
C SER A 164 -3.24 -17.43 12.39
#